data_AF-A0A7W3N5R4-F1
#
_entry.id   AF-A0A7W3N5R4-F1
#
_cell.length_a   1.000
_cell.length_b   1.000
_cell.length_c   1.000
_cell.angle_alpha   90.00
_cell.angle_beta   90.00
_cell.angle_gamma   90.00
#
_symmetry.space_group_name_H-M   'P 1'
#
loop_
_entity.id
_entity.type
_entity.pdbx_description
1 polymer ?
#
loop_
_entity_poly.entity_id
_entity_poly.type
_entity_poly.pdbx_seq_one_letter_code
_entity_poly.pdbx_strand_id
1 'polypeptide(L)'
;MSGSHGGRPSSWLVVAVSLLGFVVGGWALCVGPNWTLFGVGAGLVVLSGVLGLAVGIMSDVVLAENRAGHPIPQAKAADPAPEIAK
;
A
#
# COMPACT_ATOMS: atom_id res chain seq x y z
N MET A 1 -8.88 14.33 17.18
CA MET A 1 -7.71 13.45 16.97
C MET A 1 -7.45 13.45 15.47
N SER A 2 -6.40 14.10 14.99
CA SER A 2 -6.03 14.03 13.57
C SER A 2 -5.60 12.61 13.26
N GLY A 3 -6.44 11.84 12.58
CA GLY A 3 -6.08 10.56 12.02
C GLY A 3 -5.01 10.78 10.96
N SER A 4 -3.79 10.33 11.22
CA SER A 4 -2.72 10.36 10.23
C SER A 4 -3.13 9.48 9.04
N HIS A 5 -3.32 10.09 7.87
CA HIS A 5 -3.56 9.36 6.61
C HIS A 5 -2.29 8.66 6.10
N GLY A 6 -1.18 8.74 6.83
CA GLY A 6 0.10 8.21 6.40
C GLY A 6 0.26 6.69 6.52
N GLY A 7 -0.64 5.95 7.17
CA GLY A 7 -0.37 4.54 7.50
C GLY A 7 0.71 4.39 8.60
N ARG A 8 1.02 3.15 8.97
CA ARG A 8 1.99 2.82 10.04
C ARG A 8 3.42 3.15 9.60
N PRO A 9 4.29 3.65 10.51
CA PRO A 9 5.71 3.91 10.21
C PRO A 9 6.46 2.69 9.65
N SER A 10 6.10 1.48 10.10
CA SER A 10 6.69 0.23 9.60
C SER A 10 6.42 0.00 8.11
N SER A 11 5.27 0.40 7.59
CA SER A 11 4.94 0.30 6.17
C SER A 11 5.78 1.26 5.33
N TRP A 12 6.02 2.47 5.84
CA TRP A 12 6.91 3.44 5.19
C TRP A 12 8.34 2.94 5.06
N LEU A 13 8.84 2.18 6.03
CA LEU A 13 10.16 1.56 5.92
C LEU A 13 10.22 0.57 4.75
N VAL A 14 9.19 -0.26 4.57
CA VAL A 14 9.12 -1.19 3.43
C VAL A 14 9.09 -0.44 2.10
N VAL A 15 8.32 0.65 2.02
CA VAL A 15 8.26 1.52 0.83
C VAL A 15 9.62 2.13 0.54
N ALA A 16 10.30 2.68 1.54
CA ALA A 16 11.62 3.31 1.38
C ALA A 16 12.66 2.30 0.87
N VAL A 17 12.69 1.08 1.41
CA VAL A 17 13.61 0.02 0.93
C VAL A 17 13.27 -0.37 -0.51
N SER A 18 11.99 -0.46 -0.85
CA SER A 18 11.55 -0.77 -2.22
C SER A 18 12.00 0.30 -3.22
N LEU A 19 11.83 1.59 -2.86
CA LEU A 19 12.27 2.71 -3.68
C LEU A 19 13.78 2.73 -3.84
N LEU A 20 14.55 2.50 -2.78
CA LEU A 20 16.01 2.41 -2.85
C LEU A 20 16.46 1.28 -3.78
N GLY A 21 15.88 0.09 -3.66
CA GLY A 21 16.18 -1.04 -4.54
C GLY A 21 15.88 -0.71 -6.01
N PHE A 22 14.72 -0.09 -6.27
CA PHE A 22 14.32 0.29 -7.62
C PHE A 22 15.19 1.39 -8.21
N VAL A 23 15.53 2.43 -7.43
CA VAL A 23 16.40 3.52 -7.87
C VAL A 23 17.81 3.01 -8.16
N VAL A 24 18.40 2.20 -7.27
CA VAL A 24 19.73 1.64 -7.46
C VAL A 24 19.75 0.68 -8.67
N GLY A 25 18.75 -0.19 -8.79
CA GLY A 25 18.65 -1.14 -9.90
C GLY A 25 18.41 -0.46 -11.24
N GLY A 26 17.49 0.51 -11.30
CA GLY A 26 17.22 1.28 -12.51
C GLY A 26 18.41 2.13 -12.93
N TRP A 27 19.05 2.81 -11.97
CA TRP A 27 20.26 3.58 -12.23
C TRP A 27 21.40 2.72 -12.77
N ALA A 28 21.58 1.49 -12.24
CA ALA A 28 22.57 0.53 -12.71
C ALA A 28 22.42 0.15 -14.19
N LEU A 29 21.20 0.20 -14.74
CA LEU A 29 20.95 -0.07 -16.15
C LEU A 29 21.24 1.16 -17.04
N CYS A 30 21.06 2.37 -16.51
CA CYS A 30 21.20 3.61 -17.27
C CYS A 30 22.65 4.07 -17.48
N VAL A 31 23.59 3.77 -16.58
CA VAL A 31 25.00 4.25 -16.66
C VAL A 31 25.89 3.31 -17.50
N GLY A 32 25.30 2.31 -18.12
CA GLY A 32 25.99 1.16 -18.70
C GLY A 32 25.73 -0.07 -17.84
N PRO A 33 25.43 -1.25 -18.43
CA PRO A 33 24.88 -2.38 -17.70
C PRO A 33 25.86 -2.91 -16.65
N ASN A 34 25.67 -2.45 -15.41
CA ASN A 34 26.37 -2.93 -14.23
C ASN A 34 25.51 -4.02 -13.55
N TRP A 35 25.72 -5.26 -13.98
CA TRP A 35 24.95 -6.41 -13.53
C TRP A 35 25.06 -6.67 -12.02
N THR A 36 26.18 -6.34 -11.41
CA THR A 36 26.36 -6.47 -9.95
C THR A 36 25.47 -5.48 -9.20
N LEU A 37 25.50 -4.21 -9.59
CA LEU A 37 24.69 -3.17 -8.95
C LEU A 37 23.19 -3.38 -9.20
N PHE A 38 22.83 -3.87 -10.39
CA PHE A 38 21.48 -4.32 -10.69
C PHE A 38 21.04 -5.47 -9.78
N GLY A 39 21.90 -6.47 -9.56
CA GLY A 39 21.63 -7.58 -8.64
C GLY A 39 21.39 -7.13 -7.20
N VAL A 40 22.14 -6.13 -6.72
CA VAL A 40 21.91 -5.50 -5.41
C VAL A 40 20.54 -4.81 -5.36
N GLY A 41 20.19 -4.03 -6.38
CA GLY A 41 18.89 -3.39 -6.48
C GLY A 41 17.73 -4.39 -6.49
N ALA A 42 17.85 -5.45 -7.29
CA ALA A 42 16.87 -6.54 -7.33
C ALA A 42 16.75 -7.26 -5.98
N GLY A 43 17.87 -7.53 -5.31
CA GLY A 43 17.89 -8.13 -3.97
C GLY A 43 17.17 -7.27 -2.93
N LEU A 44 17.34 -5.94 -2.97
CA LEU A 44 16.62 -5.02 -2.08
C LEU A 44 15.10 -5.05 -2.32
N VAL A 45 14.65 -5.15 -3.58
CA VAL A 45 13.23 -5.26 -3.90
C VAL A 45 12.64 -6.60 -3.42
N VAL A 46 13.39 -7.70 -3.57
CA VAL A 46 12.94 -9.00 -3.05
C VAL A 46 12.87 -8.96 -1.51
N LEU A 47 13.88 -8.40 -0.85
CA LEU A 47 13.90 -8.23 0.60
C LEU A 47 12.73 -7.36 1.09
N SER A 48 12.43 -6.26 0.39
CA SER A 48 11.29 -5.42 0.76
C SER A 48 9.95 -6.15 0.58
N GLY A 49 9.82 -7.00 -0.45
CA GLY A 49 8.67 -7.89 -0.60
C GLY A 49 8.47 -8.81 0.61
N VAL A 50 9.55 -9.44 1.09
CA VAL A 50 9.52 -10.28 2.30
C VAL A 50 9.14 -9.47 3.54
N LEU A 51 9.72 -8.28 3.71
CA LEU A 51 9.38 -7.38 4.82
C LEU A 51 7.91 -6.92 4.75
N GLY A 52 7.40 -6.64 3.55
CA GLY A 52 6.01 -6.26 3.31
C GLY A 52 5.01 -7.35 3.72
N LEU A 53 5.35 -8.61 3.41
CA LEU A 53 4.59 -9.76 3.89
C LEU A 53 4.65 -9.87 5.42
N ALA A 54 5.84 -9.71 6.02
CA ALA A 54 6.04 -9.82 7.45
C ALA A 54 5.28 -8.76 8.25
N VAL A 55 5.21 -7.51 7.76
CA VAL A 55 4.50 -6.41 8.45
C VAL A 55 3.03 -6.30 8.07
N GLY A 56 2.58 -7.08 7.07
CA GLY A 56 1.20 -7.03 6.58
C GLY A 56 0.85 -5.67 5.97
N ILE A 57 1.73 -5.13 5.11
CA ILE A 57 1.61 -3.76 4.58
C ILE A 57 0.26 -3.48 3.90
N MET A 58 -0.35 -4.48 3.28
CA MET A 58 -1.66 -4.34 2.63
C MET A 58 -2.82 -4.15 3.60
N SER A 59 -2.68 -4.58 4.86
CA SER A 59 -3.68 -4.32 5.90
C SER A 59 -3.61 -2.90 6.44
N ASP A 60 -2.48 -2.22 6.24
CA ASP A 60 -2.25 -0.86 6.70
C ASP A 60 -3.11 0.18 5.96
N VAL A 61 -3.51 -0.14 4.72
CA VAL A 61 -4.32 0.75 3.86
C VAL A 61 -5.83 0.49 3.90
N VAL A 62 -6.31 -0.62 4.49
CA VAL A 62 -7.74 -1.03 4.39
C VAL A 62 -8.46 -1.12 5.74
N LEU A 63 -7.76 -1.48 6.82
CA LEU A 63 -8.42 -1.86 8.08
C LEU A 63 -8.39 -0.79 9.18
N ALA A 64 -7.53 0.23 9.06
CA ALA A 64 -7.50 1.34 10.00
C ALA A 64 -8.78 2.20 9.93
N GLU A 65 -9.35 2.32 8.73
CA GLU A 65 -10.50 3.17 8.42
C GLU A 65 -11.82 2.50 8.87
N ASN A 66 -11.95 1.20 8.66
CA ASN A 66 -13.19 0.45 8.88
C ASN A 66 -13.43 0.03 10.34
N ARG A 67 -12.40 0.00 11.19
CA ARG A 67 -12.52 -0.41 12.60
C ARG A 67 -12.79 0.75 13.57
N ALA A 68 -12.68 2.00 13.11
CA ALA A 68 -12.98 3.18 13.91
C ALA A 68 -14.48 3.36 14.23
N GLY A 69 -15.35 2.42 13.84
CA GLY A 69 -16.72 2.36 14.33
C GLY A 69 -17.65 3.44 13.74
N HIS A 70 -17.42 3.88 12.50
CA HIS A 70 -18.50 4.47 11.73
C HIS A 70 -19.26 3.34 11.04
N PRO A 71 -20.48 2.99 11.48
CA PRO A 71 -21.32 2.06 10.73
C PRO A 71 -21.60 2.69 9.37
N ILE A 72 -21.00 2.17 8.31
CA ILE A 72 -21.38 2.55 6.94
C ILE A 72 -22.84 2.09 6.79
N PRO A 73 -23.83 2.99 6.64
CA PRO A 73 -25.16 2.55 6.25
C PRO A 73 -24.98 1.86 4.90
N GLN A 74 -25.20 0.54 4.89
CA GLN A 74 -25.24 -0.24 3.66
C GLN A 74 -26.08 0.55 2.68
N ALA A 75 -25.50 0.79 1.51
CA ALA A 75 -26.06 1.56 0.40
C ALA A 75 -27.58 1.57 0.47
N LYS A 76 -28.17 2.76 0.62
CA LYS A 76 -29.59 3.04 0.44
C LYS A 76 -30.19 1.97 -0.45
N ALA A 77 -30.80 0.95 0.16
CA ALA A 77 -31.62 0.01 -0.56
C ALA A 77 -32.58 0.91 -1.31
N ALA A 78 -32.51 0.85 -2.64
CA ALA A 78 -33.25 1.73 -3.54
C ALA A 78 -34.61 2.02 -2.92
N ASP A 79 -34.89 3.30 -2.62
CA ASP A 79 -36.21 3.69 -2.13
C ASP A 79 -37.21 3.02 -3.07
N PRO A 80 -38.13 2.17 -2.57
CA PRO A 80 -39.16 1.65 -3.45
C PRO A 80 -39.90 2.86 -4.00
N ALA A 81 -39.97 2.95 -5.33
CA ALA A 81 -40.69 4.00 -6.03
C ALA A 81 -42.06 4.16 -5.37
N PRO A 82 -42.52 5.40 -5.11
CA PRO A 82 -43.75 5.63 -4.36
C PRO A 82 -44.88 4.85 -5.03
N GLU A 83 -45.45 3.90 -4.28
CA GLU A 83 -46.64 3.17 -4.64
C GLU A 83 -47.71 4.19 -5.00
N ILE A 84 -48.05 4.25 -6.29
CA ILE A 84 -49.18 5.01 -6.82
C ILE A 84 -50.43 4.39 -6.21
N ALA A 85 -50.88 4.91 -5.07
CA ALA A 85 -52.14 4.58 -4.44
C ALA A 85 -52.62 5.83 -3.69
N LYS A 86 -53.82 6.36 -3.87
CA LYS A 86 -54.97 6.08 -4.72
C LYS A 86 -55.86 7.32 -4.62
#